data_AF-A0A2G2G2Y0-F1
#
_entry.id   AF-A0A2G2G2Y0-F1
#
_cell.length_a   1.000
_cell.length_b   1.000
_cell.length_c   1.000
_cell.angle_alpha   90.00
_cell.angle_beta   90.00
_cell.angle_gamma   90.00
#
_symmetry.space_group_name_H-M   'P 1'
#
loop_
_entity.id
_entity.type
_entity.pdbx_description
1 polymer ?
#
loop_
_entity_poly.entity_id
_entity_poly.type
_entity_poly.pdbx_seq_one_letter_code
_entity_poly.pdbx_strand_id
1 'polypeptide(L)'
;MSPIGENMAYVYFIRAGIYTKIGVAKNIQRRMEQLQTGNPLELRLTCSIQMSSIKSAFYFERLLHDELMDKHKHGEWFFIKDTKVKDIISKFSENHDLFDAKFGNNMFKKRDTEKVKRIRCTLKAVESELFRLRSENGKMKKILRENNLD
;
A
#
# COMPACT_ATOMS: atom_id res chain seq x y z
N MET A 1 -32.11 -8.71 -12.90
CA MET A 1 -31.14 -7.59 -12.94
C MET A 1 -30.86 -7.17 -11.51
N SER A 2 -29.69 -7.49 -10.96
CA SER A 2 -29.31 -7.01 -9.63
C SER A 2 -28.98 -5.51 -9.71
N PRO A 3 -29.35 -4.70 -8.71
CA PRO A 3 -29.15 -3.26 -8.77
C PRO A 3 -27.65 -2.93 -8.74
N ILE A 4 -27.28 -1.89 -9.50
CA ILE A 4 -25.92 -1.38 -9.74
C ILE A 4 -25.19 -0.99 -8.43
N GLY A 5 -25.86 -0.99 -7.27
CA GLY A 5 -25.30 -0.69 -5.95
C GLY A 5 -24.86 -1.88 -5.08
N GLU A 6 -25.25 -3.13 -5.35
CA GLU A 6 -25.05 -4.25 -4.39
C GLU A 6 -23.61 -4.80 -4.29
N ASN A 7 -22.75 -4.41 -5.24
CA ASN A 7 -21.36 -4.89 -5.29
C ASN A 7 -20.32 -3.89 -4.82
N MET A 8 -20.69 -2.63 -4.53
CA MET A 8 -19.75 -1.61 -4.08
C MET A 8 -19.10 -1.98 -2.75
N ALA A 9 -17.82 -1.67 -2.61
CA ALA A 9 -17.07 -1.88 -1.37
C ALA A 9 -16.02 -0.79 -1.22
N TYR A 10 -15.47 -0.67 -0.02
CA TYR A 10 -14.48 0.33 0.31
C TYR A 10 -13.17 -0.32 0.73
N VAL A 11 -12.06 0.22 0.26
CA VAL A 11 -10.74 0.01 0.87
C VAL A 11 -10.54 1.10 1.92
N TYR A 12 -10.27 0.73 3.16
CA TYR A 12 -10.13 1.67 4.27
C TYR A 12 -8.75 1.65 4.91
N PHE A 13 -8.41 2.75 5.56
CA PHE A 13 -7.21 2.94 6.38
C PHE A 13 -7.64 3.32 7.79
N ILE A 14 -7.37 2.46 8.77
CA ILE A 14 -7.70 2.70 10.18
C ILE A 14 -6.41 2.85 10.98
N ARG A 15 -6.33 3.92 11.75
CA ARG A 15 -5.22 4.19 12.66
C ARG A 15 -5.49 3.61 14.05
N ALA A 16 -4.48 2.95 14.62
CA ALA A 16 -4.42 2.58 16.03
C ALA A 16 -3.02 2.92 16.57
N GLY A 17 -2.91 4.02 17.31
CA GLY A 17 -1.61 4.56 17.74
C GLY A 17 -0.69 4.85 16.54
N ILE A 18 0.45 4.16 16.48
CA ILE A 18 1.44 4.32 15.38
C ILE A 18 1.18 3.40 14.17
N TYR A 19 0.26 2.45 14.29
CA TYR A 19 -0.02 1.46 13.25
C TYR A 19 -1.24 1.86 12.43
N THR A 20 -1.23 1.47 11.15
CA THR A 20 -2.36 1.65 10.25
C THR A 20 -2.77 0.28 9.69
N LYS A 21 -4.05 -0.05 9.83
CA LYS A 21 -4.68 -1.21 9.20
C LYS A 21 -5.23 -0.84 7.83
N ILE A 22 -5.02 -1.70 6.85
CA ILE A 22 -5.60 -1.58 5.51
C ILE A 22 -6.53 -2.77 5.29
N GLY A 23 -7.78 -2.53 4.94
CA GLY A 23 -8.73 -3.62 4.72
C GLY A 23 -9.91 -3.23 3.84
N VAL A 24 -10.80 -4.20 3.59
CA VAL A 24 -12.00 -4.02 2.78
C VAL A 24 -13.27 -4.14 3.63
N ALA A 25 -14.26 -3.28 3.39
CA ALA A 25 -15.59 -3.40 3.98
C ALA A 25 -16.68 -2.89 3.04
N LYS A 26 -17.88 -3.50 3.10
CA LYS A 26 -19.11 -2.93 2.51
C LYS A 26 -19.69 -1.81 3.38
N ASN A 27 -19.61 -1.97 4.70
CA ASN A 27 -20.04 -0.98 5.69
C ASN A 27 -18.86 -0.72 6.65
N ILE A 28 -18.22 0.44 6.48
CA ILE A 28 -17.03 0.81 7.27
C ILE A 28 -17.38 1.04 8.73
N GLN A 29 -18.52 1.67 9.02
CA GLN A 29 -18.93 1.98 10.39
C GLN A 29 -19.12 0.71 11.23
N ARG A 30 -19.88 -0.26 10.71
CA ARG A 30 -20.04 -1.56 11.38
C ARG A 30 -18.70 -2.28 11.55
N ARG A 31 -17.79 -2.15 10.58
CA ARG A 31 -16.45 -2.75 10.66
C ARG A 31 -15.59 -2.07 11.73
N MET A 32 -15.67 -0.75 11.86
CA MET A 32 -14.99 0.02 12.91
C MET A 32 -15.43 -0.44 14.30
N GLU A 33 -16.75 -0.54 14.54
CA GLU A 33 -17.31 -1.00 15.81
C GLU A 33 -16.81 -2.41 16.16
N GLN A 34 -16.88 -3.35 15.21
CA GLN A 34 -16.39 -4.71 15.40
C GLN A 34 -14.89 -4.78 15.72
N LEU A 35 -14.08 -3.95 15.07
CA LEU A 35 -12.64 -3.90 15.32
C LEU A 35 -12.31 -3.26 16.66
N GLN A 36 -13.10 -2.27 17.09
CA GLN A 36 -12.89 -1.57 18.36
C GLN A 36 -13.14 -2.50 19.55
N THR A 37 -14.14 -3.38 19.49
CA THR A 37 -14.46 -4.33 20.58
C THR A 37 -13.25 -5.20 20.98
N GLY A 38 -12.39 -5.55 20.02
CA GLY A 38 -11.20 -6.37 20.24
C GLY A 38 -9.90 -5.58 20.33
N ASN A 39 -9.94 -4.25 20.29
CA ASN A 39 -8.74 -3.40 20.30
C ASN A 39 -8.80 -2.40 21.47
N PRO A 40 -7.83 -2.45 22.41
CA PRO A 40 -7.81 -1.50 23.52
C PRO A 40 -7.44 -0.07 23.11
N LEU A 41 -6.88 0.13 21.91
CA LEU A 41 -6.56 1.45 21.39
C LEU A 41 -7.75 2.03 20.63
N GLU A 42 -7.93 3.35 20.74
CA GLU A 42 -8.91 4.07 19.93
C GLU A 42 -8.58 3.92 18.44
N LEU A 43 -9.57 3.45 17.67
CA LEU A 43 -9.49 3.32 16.24
C LEU A 43 -10.01 4.57 15.56
N ARG A 44 -9.19 5.18 14.70
CA ARG A 44 -9.59 6.33 13.89
C ARG A 44 -9.57 5.97 12.41
N LEU A 45 -10.70 6.15 11.72
CA LEU A 45 -10.73 6.08 10.26
C LEU A 45 -9.96 7.27 9.68
N THR A 46 -8.84 7.00 9.01
CA THR A 46 -8.03 8.05 8.35
C THR A 46 -8.54 8.33 6.94
N CYS A 47 -8.96 7.28 6.22
CA CYS A 47 -9.48 7.39 4.85
C CYS A 47 -10.28 6.14 4.45
N SER A 48 -11.18 6.31 3.49
CA SER A 48 -11.81 5.24 2.73
C SER A 48 -11.89 5.59 1.25
N ILE A 49 -11.68 4.60 0.39
CA ILE A 49 -11.73 4.70 -1.06
C ILE A 49 -12.87 3.78 -1.54
N GLN A 50 -13.87 4.35 -2.21
CA GLN A 50 -14.96 3.58 -2.80
C GLN A 50 -14.49 2.90 -4.08
N MET A 51 -14.93 1.66 -4.30
CA MET A 51 -14.58 0.84 -5.45
C MET A 51 -15.85 0.31 -6.11
N SER A 52 -15.86 0.22 -7.45
CA SER A 52 -17.01 -0.27 -8.24
C SER A 52 -17.50 -1.67 -7.84
N SER A 53 -16.59 -2.50 -7.33
CA SER A 53 -16.90 -3.85 -6.89
C SER A 53 -16.06 -4.33 -5.72
N ILE A 54 -16.59 -5.28 -4.95
CA ILE A 54 -15.85 -5.98 -3.89
C ILE A 54 -14.59 -6.68 -4.41
N LYS A 55 -14.62 -7.19 -5.65
CA LYS A 55 -13.45 -7.82 -6.29
C LYS A 55 -12.34 -6.79 -6.54
N SER A 56 -12.70 -5.62 -7.09
CA SER A 56 -11.74 -4.53 -7.29
C SER A 56 -11.17 -4.00 -5.98
N ALA A 57 -11.99 -3.94 -4.91
CA ALA A 57 -11.53 -3.53 -3.59
C ALA A 57 -10.48 -4.49 -3.00
N PHE A 58 -10.75 -5.80 -3.00
CA PHE A 58 -9.77 -6.79 -2.53
C PHE A 58 -8.50 -6.82 -3.37
N TYR A 59 -8.63 -6.61 -4.68
CA TYR A 59 -7.46 -6.53 -5.54
C TYR A 59 -6.58 -5.31 -5.18
N PHE A 60 -7.21 -4.14 -5.02
CA PHE A 60 -6.49 -2.92 -4.66
C PHE A 60 -5.88 -3.01 -3.26
N GLU A 61 -6.60 -3.57 -2.28
CA GLU A 61 -6.07 -3.85 -0.95
C GLU A 61 -4.84 -4.76 -0.99
N ARG A 62 -4.87 -5.84 -1.78
CA ARG A 62 -3.69 -6.69 -1.99
C ARG A 62 -2.52 -5.94 -2.63
N LEU A 63 -2.77 -5.07 -3.61
CA LEU A 63 -1.71 -4.25 -4.22
C LEU A 63 -1.06 -3.31 -3.19
N LEU A 64 -1.87 -2.71 -2.32
CA LEU A 64 -1.36 -1.85 -1.25
C LEU A 64 -0.53 -2.64 -0.24
N HIS A 65 -0.98 -3.83 0.17
CA HIS A 65 -0.21 -4.71 1.05
C HIS A 65 1.13 -5.09 0.43
N ASP A 66 1.13 -5.39 -0.86
CA ASP A 66 2.30 -5.73 -1.66
C ASP A 66 3.29 -4.56 -1.80
N GLU A 67 2.79 -3.34 -2.05
CA GLU A 67 3.61 -2.12 -2.11
C GLU A 67 4.26 -1.85 -0.75
N LEU A 68 3.49 -2.00 0.32
CA LEU A 68 3.84 -1.64 1.70
C LEU A 68 4.42 -2.80 2.51
N MET A 69 4.80 -3.90 1.85
CA MET A 69 5.31 -5.11 2.50
C MET A 69 6.52 -4.83 3.41
N ASP A 70 7.39 -3.86 3.08
CA ASP A 70 8.52 -3.47 3.93
C ASP A 70 8.11 -2.71 5.20
N LYS A 71 6.86 -2.24 5.26
CA LYS A 71 6.25 -1.60 6.43
C LYS A 71 5.28 -2.53 7.16
N HIS A 72 5.09 -3.76 6.67
CA HIS A 72 4.23 -4.76 7.29
C HIS A 72 4.71 -5.08 8.71
N LYS A 73 3.76 -5.33 9.61
CA LYS A 73 4.03 -5.71 11.00
C LYS A 73 3.38 -7.03 11.37
N HIS A 74 2.06 -7.07 11.37
CA HIS A 74 1.32 -8.28 11.71
C HIS A 74 -0.06 -8.25 11.06
N GLY A 75 -0.47 -9.36 10.44
CA GLY A 75 -1.76 -9.46 9.75
C GLY A 75 -1.92 -8.35 8.70
N GLU A 76 -2.90 -7.48 8.91
CA GLU A 76 -3.22 -6.35 8.01
C GLU A 76 -2.69 -5.00 8.53
N TRP A 77 -1.76 -5.01 9.49
CA TRP A 77 -1.23 -3.80 10.14
C TRP A 77 0.15 -3.40 9.63
N PHE A 78 0.33 -2.10 9.38
CA PHE A 78 1.52 -1.50 8.78
C PHE A 78 2.03 -0.31 9.61
N PHE A 79 3.35 -0.09 9.60
CA PHE A 79 3.99 1.08 10.18
C PHE A 79 4.13 2.20 9.13
N ILE A 80 3.03 2.91 8.88
CA ILE A 80 2.95 4.03 7.94
C ILE A 80 2.35 5.27 8.60
N LYS A 81 2.77 6.46 8.16
CA LYS A 81 2.25 7.76 8.62
C LYS A 81 1.06 8.22 7.77
N ASP A 82 0.28 9.18 8.27
CA ASP A 82 -0.89 9.72 7.56
C ASP A 82 -0.46 10.41 6.26
N THR A 83 0.76 10.93 6.18
CA THR A 83 1.34 11.48 4.94
C THR A 83 1.42 10.43 3.84
N LYS A 84 1.92 9.22 4.11
CA LYS A 84 1.96 8.14 3.13
C LYS A 84 0.56 7.69 2.70
N VAL A 85 -0.42 7.73 3.62
CA VAL A 85 -1.83 7.47 3.29
C VAL A 85 -2.35 8.54 2.32
N LYS A 86 -2.08 9.83 2.57
CA LYS A 86 -2.41 10.94 1.66
C LYS A 86 -1.76 10.78 0.28
N ASP A 87 -0.50 10.38 0.23
CA ASP A 87 0.21 10.14 -1.04
C ASP A 87 -0.47 9.03 -1.86
N ILE A 88 -0.89 7.94 -1.21
CA ILE A 88 -1.62 6.85 -1.86
C ILE A 88 -2.95 7.35 -2.44
N ILE A 89 -3.68 8.17 -1.68
CA ILE A 89 -4.97 8.72 -2.10
C ILE A 89 -4.79 9.65 -3.31
N SER A 90 -3.80 10.55 -3.28
CA SER A 90 -3.52 11.47 -4.41
C SER A 90 -3.27 10.67 -5.69
N LYS A 91 -2.33 9.72 -5.62
CA LYS A 91 -2.00 8.84 -6.76
C LYS A 91 -3.21 8.05 -7.26
N PHE A 92 -4.06 7.58 -6.36
CA PHE A 92 -5.27 6.86 -6.75
C PHE A 92 -6.27 7.78 -7.45
N SER A 93 -6.53 8.97 -6.89
CA SER A 93 -7.48 9.94 -7.46
C SER A 93 -7.09 10.40 -8.86
N GLU A 94 -5.79 10.58 -9.12
CA GLU A 94 -5.25 10.94 -10.43
C GLU A 94 -5.47 9.84 -11.49
N ASN A 95 -5.67 8.60 -11.06
CA ASN A 95 -5.76 7.42 -11.93
C ASN A 95 -7.10 6.69 -11.80
N HIS A 96 -8.10 7.31 -11.16
CA HIS A 96 -9.33 6.64 -10.71
C HIS A 96 -10.07 5.95 -11.86
N ASP A 97 -10.33 6.68 -12.94
CA ASP A 97 -11.10 6.16 -14.09
C ASP A 97 -10.35 5.06 -14.84
N LEU A 98 -9.02 5.19 -14.95
CA LEU A 98 -8.15 4.18 -15.56
C LEU A 98 -8.07 2.91 -14.72
N PHE A 99 -8.04 3.05 -13.40
CA PHE A 99 -7.97 1.93 -12.48
C PHE A 99 -9.29 1.17 -12.53
N ASP A 100 -10.42 1.83 -12.27
CA ASP A 100 -11.73 1.18 -12.15
C ASP A 100 -12.17 0.54 -13.49
N ALA A 101 -11.92 1.19 -14.63
CA ALA A 101 -12.21 0.64 -15.95
C ALA A 101 -11.36 -0.58 -16.32
N LYS A 102 -10.07 -0.62 -15.90
CA LYS A 102 -9.18 -1.77 -16.16
C LYS A 102 -9.55 -3.01 -15.35
N PHE A 103 -10.14 -2.85 -14.17
CA PHE A 103 -10.55 -3.98 -13.32
C PHE A 103 -12.02 -4.40 -13.53
N GLY A 104 -12.87 -3.52 -14.05
CA GLY A 104 -14.26 -3.84 -14.43
C GLY A 104 -14.37 -4.82 -15.61
N ASN A 105 -13.39 -4.79 -16.54
CA ASN A 105 -13.36 -5.64 -17.72
C ASN A 105 -12.36 -6.79 -17.57
N ASN A 106 -12.84 -7.91 -17.02
CA ASN A 106 -12.39 -9.27 -17.34
C ASN A 106 -10.87 -9.46 -17.57
N MET A 107 -10.06 -9.33 -16.53
CA MET A 107 -8.63 -9.65 -16.61
C MET A 107 -8.07 -10.06 -15.24
N PHE A 108 -8.06 -11.36 -14.94
CA PHE A 108 -6.82 -12.14 -14.80
C PHE A 108 -6.91 -13.36 -13.88
N LYS A 109 -6.48 -14.47 -14.48
CA LYS A 109 -6.04 -15.73 -13.86
C LYS A 109 -4.99 -15.46 -12.78
N LYS A 110 -5.06 -16.23 -11.70
CA LYS A 110 -3.96 -16.52 -10.75
C LYS A 110 -2.65 -16.73 -11.53
N ARG A 111 -1.83 -15.70 -11.72
CA ARG A 111 -0.46 -15.84 -12.21
C ARG A 111 0.47 -15.26 -11.15
N ASP A 112 0.96 -16.19 -10.33
CA ASP A 112 2.14 -16.14 -9.46
C ASP A 112 2.44 -14.82 -8.76
N THR A 113 1.61 -14.51 -7.76
CA THR A 113 1.91 -13.56 -6.69
C THR A 113 3.28 -13.81 -6.06
N GLU A 114 3.73 -15.06 -5.98
CA GLU A 114 5.01 -15.41 -5.35
C GLU A 114 6.24 -14.99 -6.18
N LYS A 115 6.15 -15.14 -7.51
CA LYS A 115 7.25 -14.77 -8.42
C LYS A 115 7.39 -13.25 -8.51
N VAL A 116 6.25 -12.54 -8.57
CA VAL A 116 6.21 -11.07 -8.53
C VAL A 116 6.72 -10.55 -7.19
N LYS A 117 6.31 -11.17 -6.07
CA LYS A 117 6.78 -10.81 -4.73
C LYS A 117 8.29 -10.99 -4.57
N ARG A 118 8.84 -12.10 -5.08
CA ARG A 118 10.30 -12.33 -5.10
C ARG A 118 11.03 -11.27 -5.92
N ILE A 119 10.57 -10.99 -7.15
CA ILE A 119 11.19 -9.97 -8.01
C ILE A 119 11.18 -8.60 -7.34
N ARG A 120 10.07 -8.21 -6.71
CA ARG A 120 9.95 -6.93 -6.00
C ARG A 120 10.89 -6.85 -4.78
N CYS A 121 11.03 -7.94 -4.04
CA CYS A 121 11.96 -8.02 -2.90
C CYS A 121 13.42 -7.90 -3.36
N THR A 122 13.78 -8.59 -4.46
CA THR A 122 15.11 -8.49 -5.07
C THR A 122 15.40 -7.07 -5.56
N LEU A 123 14.45 -6.41 -6.23
CA LEU A 123 14.62 -5.03 -6.70
C LEU A 123 14.89 -4.06 -5.53
N LYS A 124 14.12 -4.16 -4.43
CA LYS A 124 14.34 -3.33 -3.23
C LYS A 124 15.74 -3.54 -2.61
N ALA A 125 16.23 -4.77 -2.60
CA ALA A 125 17.58 -5.07 -2.10
C ALA A 125 18.67 -4.45 -2.98
N VAL A 126 18.53 -4.54 -4.31
CA VAL A 126 19.46 -3.94 -5.27
C VAL A 126 19.45 -2.41 -5.17
N GLU A 127 18.29 -1.79 -5.03
CA GLU A 127 18.17 -0.33 -4.85
C GLU A 127 18.88 0.16 -3.58
N SER A 128 18.76 -0.61 -2.49
CA SER A 128 19.42 -0.29 -1.22
C SER A 128 20.94 -0.37 -1.33
N GLU A 129 21.48 -1.38 -2.02
CA GLU A 129 22.92 -1.51 -2.25
C GLU A 129 23.45 -0.40 -3.17
N LEU A 130 22.70 -0.06 -4.22
CA LEU A 130 23.05 1.03 -5.13
C LEU A 130 23.17 2.37 -4.39
N PHE A 131 22.27 2.63 -3.44
CA PHE A 131 22.32 3.82 -2.59
C PHE A 131 23.58 3.82 -1.70
N ARG A 132 23.91 2.66 -1.11
CA ARG A 132 25.12 2.48 -0.27
C ARG A 132 26.39 2.79 -1.05
N LEU A 133 26.54 2.20 -2.25
CA LEU A 133 27.68 2.39 -3.13
C LEU A 133 27.81 3.83 -3.64
N ARG A 134 26.68 4.50 -3.94
CA ARG A 134 26.70 5.93 -4.31
C ARG A 134 27.22 6.81 -3.18
N SER A 135 26.85 6.50 -1.94
CA SER A 135 27.34 7.21 -0.76
C SER A 135 28.85 7.00 -0.55
N GLU A 136 29.32 5.75 -0.68
CA GLU A 136 30.75 5.42 -0.58
C GLU A 136 31.58 6.09 -1.68
N ASN A 137 31.12 6.05 -2.93
CA ASN A 137 31.79 6.74 -4.04
C ASN A 137 31.84 8.26 -3.84
N GLY A 138 30.80 8.85 -3.24
CA GLY A 138 30.81 10.27 -2.86
C GLY A 138 31.91 10.58 -1.84
N LYS A 139 32.09 9.73 -0.82
CA LYS A 139 33.18 9.85 0.16
C LYS A 139 34.55 9.67 -0.48
N MET A 140 34.71 8.68 -1.34
CA MET A 140 35.97 8.40 -2.04
C MET A 140 36.40 9.58 -2.92
N LYS A 141 35.46 10.16 -3.69
CA LYS A 141 35.73 11.35 -4.51
C LYS A 141 36.13 12.56 -3.67
N LYS A 142 35.57 12.71 -2.48
CA LYS A 142 35.94 13.77 -1.54
C LYS A 142 37.37 13.58 -1.03
N ILE A 143 37.73 12.35 -0.65
CA ILE A 143 39.09 11.99 -0.22
C ILE A 143 40.11 12.22 -1.34
N LEU A 144 39.81 11.83 -2.58
CA LEU A 144 40.71 12.04 -3.72
C LEU A 144 40.99 13.52 -3.97
N ARG A 145 39.95 14.37 -3.90
CA ARG A 145 40.08 15.83 -3.99
C ARG A 145 40.88 16.43 -2.84
N GLU A 146 40.68 15.96 -1.61
CA GLU A 146 41.39 16.45 -0.42
C GLU A 146 42.88 16.09 -0.42
N ASN A 147 43.27 15.03 -1.13
CA ASN A 147 44.67 14.62 -1.27
C ASN A 147 45.34 15.11 -2.56
N ASN A 148 44.68 15.97 -3.36
CA ASN A 148 45.13 16.41 -4.69
C ASN A 148 45.55 15.25 -5.60
N LEU A 149 44.86 14.11 -5.48
CA LEU A 149 45.02 12.94 -6.34
C LEU A 149 43.94 12.99 -7.43
N ASP A 150 43.98 14.02 -8.27
CA ASP A 150 43.16 14.13 -9.49
C ASP A 150 44.02 13.86 -10.74
#